data_AF-A0A5B8C6X9-F1
#
_entry.id   AF-A0A5B8C6X9-F1
#
_cell.length_a   1.000
_cell.length_b   1.000
_cell.length_c   1.000
_cell.angle_alpha   90.00
_cell.angle_beta   90.00
_cell.angle_gamma   90.00
#
_symmetry.space_group_name_H-M   'P 1'
#
loop_
_entity.id
_entity.type
_entity.pdbx_description
1 polymer ?
#
loop_
_entity_poly.entity_id
_entity_poly.type
_entity_poly.pdbx_seq_one_letter_code
_entity_poly.pdbx_strand_id
1 'polypeptide(L)'
;MTHTAILLVTERRDLLGVGERLVLEFRGEWAAGAVFAEVALCRAALIRAGVRAGLAAATEAMARGRLVRHADAAQELASVLARRERN
;
A
#
# COMPACT_ATOMS: atom_id res chain seq x y z
N MET A 1 -24.90 -20.12 6.59
CA MET A 1 -23.42 -20.05 6.70
C MET A 1 -22.72 -19.66 5.40
N THR A 2 -23.39 -19.64 4.24
CA THR A 2 -22.81 -19.37 2.92
C THR A 2 -22.44 -17.89 2.68
N HIS A 3 -23.16 -16.95 3.31
CA HIS A 3 -22.98 -15.51 3.10
C HIS A 3 -21.63 -14.98 3.62
N THR A 4 -21.19 -15.44 4.79
CA THR A 4 -19.90 -15.03 5.40
C THR A 4 -18.70 -15.50 4.58
N ALA A 5 -18.76 -16.73 4.05
CA ALA A 5 -17.69 -17.28 3.21
C ALA A 5 -17.53 -16.50 1.89
N ILE A 6 -18.65 -16.09 1.27
CA ILE A 6 -18.64 -15.27 0.05
C ILE A 6 -18.00 -13.91 0.31
N LEU A 7 -18.34 -13.25 1.42
CA LEU A 7 -17.74 -11.97 1.81
C LEU A 7 -16.23 -12.07 2.00
N LEU A 8 -15.75 -13.11 2.69
CA LEU A 8 -14.31 -13.31 2.90
C LEU A 8 -13.54 -13.57 1.59
N VAL A 9 -14.11 -14.34 0.66
CA VAL A 9 -13.50 -14.63 -0.64
C VAL A 9 -13.44 -13.38 -1.50
N THR A 10 -14.53 -12.59 -1.55
CA THR A 10 -14.56 -11.33 -2.29
C THR A 10 -13.55 -10.33 -1.73
N GLU A 11 -13.50 -10.15 -0.40
CA GLU A 11 -12.52 -9.27 0.24
C GLU A 11 -11.07 -9.66 -0.04
N ARG A 12 -10.77 -10.97 -0.03
CA ARG A 12 -9.44 -11.46 -0.34
C ARG A 12 -9.08 -11.23 -1.81
N ARG A 13 -10.03 -11.42 -2.72
CA ARG A 13 -9.84 -11.15 -4.15
C ARG A 13 -9.59 -9.67 -4.41
N ASP A 14 -10.36 -8.80 -3.75
CA ASP A 14 -10.19 -7.36 -3.90
C ASP A 14 -8.83 -6.89 -3.37
N LEU A 15 -8.38 -7.43 -2.24
CA LEU A 15 -7.05 -7.13 -1.69
C LEU A 15 -5.93 -7.56 -2.64
N LEU A 16 -6.03 -8.77 -3.18
CA LEU A 16 -5.06 -9.27 -4.15
C LEU A 16 -5.04 -8.38 -5.40
N GLY A 17 -6.20 -8.01 -5.91
CA GLY A 17 -6.30 -7.10 -7.06
C GLY A 17 -5.70 -5.72 -6.80
N VAL A 18 -5.92 -5.15 -5.60
CA VAL A 18 -5.28 -3.89 -5.18
C VAL A 18 -3.76 -4.05 -5.11
N GLY A 19 -3.28 -5.12 -4.48
CA GLY A 19 -1.85 -5.39 -4.36
C GLY A 19 -1.17 -5.58 -5.71
N GLU A 20 -1.76 -6.36 -6.62
CA GLU A 20 -1.24 -6.58 -7.97
C GLU A 20 -1.15 -5.26 -8.77
N ARG A 21 -2.19 -4.41 -8.70
CA ARG A 21 -2.17 -3.09 -9.36
C ARG A 21 -1.03 -2.22 -8.83
N LEU A 22 -0.87 -2.14 -7.51
CA LEU A 22 0.18 -1.33 -6.90
C LEU A 22 1.59 -1.90 -7.15
N VAL A 23 1.75 -3.22 -7.20
CA VAL A 23 3.04 -3.84 -7.55
C VAL A 23 3.46 -3.49 -8.98
N LEU A 24 2.50 -3.45 -9.91
CA LEU A 24 2.76 -3.03 -11.28
C LEU A 24 3.06 -1.52 -11.37
N GLU A 25 2.31 -0.70 -10.63
CA GLU A 25 2.47 0.75 -10.60
C GLU A 25 3.85 1.17 -10.06
N PHE A 26 4.31 0.54 -8.97
CA PHE A 26 5.58 0.86 -8.30
C PHE A 26 6.73 -0.08 -8.70
N ARG A 27 6.62 -0.72 -9.87
CA ARG A 27 7.62 -1.68 -10.34
C ARG A 27 8.97 -0.99 -10.54
N GLY A 28 10.00 -1.50 -9.87
CA GLY A 28 11.37 -0.99 -9.95
C GLY A 28 11.71 0.04 -8.88
N GLU A 29 10.71 0.60 -8.20
CA GLU A 29 10.90 1.47 -7.02
C GLU A 29 10.75 0.67 -5.72
N TRP A 30 9.78 -0.25 -5.69
CA TRP A 30 9.47 -1.05 -4.51
C TRP A 30 9.54 -2.55 -4.79
N ALA A 31 10.02 -3.31 -3.80
CA ALA A 31 9.88 -4.76 -3.81
C ALA A 31 8.40 -5.15 -3.64
N ALA A 32 7.93 -6.15 -4.39
CA ALA A 32 6.52 -6.57 -4.33
C ALA A 32 6.05 -6.90 -2.91
N GLY A 33 6.90 -7.57 -2.11
CA GLY A 33 6.61 -7.86 -0.70
C GLY A 33 6.39 -6.62 0.16
N ALA A 34 7.12 -5.53 -0.10
CA ALA A 34 6.94 -4.27 0.61
C ALA A 34 5.61 -3.59 0.24
N VAL A 35 5.23 -3.64 -1.05
CA VAL A 35 3.92 -3.14 -1.51
C VAL A 35 2.78 -3.90 -0.84
N PHE A 36 2.82 -5.24 -0.82
CA PHE A 36 1.81 -6.05 -0.15
C PHE A 36 1.74 -5.79 1.37
N ALA A 37 2.89 -5.59 2.02
CA ALA A 37 2.94 -5.23 3.43
C ALA A 37 2.24 -3.88 3.68
N GLU A 38 2.53 -2.86 2.86
CA GLU A 38 1.91 -1.54 3.02
C GLU A 38 0.39 -1.58 2.79
N VAL A 39 -0.07 -2.34 1.79
CA VAL A 39 -1.50 -2.57 1.54
C VAL A 39 -2.18 -3.22 2.75
N ALA A 40 -1.55 -4.24 3.35
CA ALA A 40 -2.07 -4.89 4.56
C ALA A 40 -2.14 -3.93 5.76
N LEU A 41 -1.11 -3.11 5.96
CA LEU A 41 -1.05 -2.10 7.02
C LEU A 41 -2.14 -1.03 6.85
N CYS A 42 -2.33 -0.53 5.63
CA CYS A 42 -3.37 0.44 5.30
C CYS A 42 -4.76 -0.12 5.55
N ARG A 43 -5.02 -1.35 5.08
CA ARG A 43 -6.31 -2.01 5.33
C ARG A 43 -6.58 -2.18 6.81
N ALA A 44 -5.59 -2.66 7.57
CA ALA A 44 -5.74 -2.85 9.00
C ALA A 44 -6.03 -1.51 9.71
N ALA A 45 -5.41 -0.42 9.28
CA ALA A 45 -5.68 0.91 9.80
C ALA A 45 -7.12 1.37 9.49
N LEU A 46 -7.59 1.18 8.26
CA LEU A 46 -8.94 1.57 7.84
C LEU A 46 -10.04 0.75 8.52
N ILE A 47 -9.80 -0.55 8.73
CA ILE A 47 -10.71 -1.40 9.52
C ILE A 47 -10.81 -0.88 10.96
N ARG A 48 -9.68 -0.56 11.59
CA ARG A 48 -9.67 0.02 12.95
C ARG A 48 -10.36 1.38 13.00
N ALA A 49 -10.28 2.16 11.93
CA ALA A 49 -11.00 3.43 11.78
C ALA A 49 -12.50 3.27 11.47
N GLY A 50 -13.00 2.03 11.34
CA GLY A 50 -14.42 1.76 11.11
C GLY A 50 -14.87 1.89 9.66
N VAL A 51 -13.96 1.93 8.68
CA VAL A 51 -14.33 1.98 7.25
C VAL A 51 -14.98 0.65 6.86
N ARG A 52 -16.27 0.70 6.49
CA ARG A 52 -17.07 -0.48 6.09
C ARG A 52 -17.32 -0.55 4.59
N ALA A 53 -17.72 0.56 3.98
CA ALA A 53 -17.98 0.64 2.54
C ALA A 53 -16.74 1.16 1.80
N GLY A 54 -16.47 0.63 0.61
CA GLY A 54 -15.35 1.08 -0.22
C GLY A 54 -13.96 0.81 0.37
N LEU A 55 -13.85 -0.14 1.31
CA LEU A 55 -12.60 -0.44 2.02
C LEU A 55 -11.44 -0.74 1.05
N ALA A 56 -11.68 -1.46 -0.04
CA ALA A 56 -10.67 -1.77 -1.05
C ALA A 56 -10.15 -0.49 -1.74
N ALA A 57 -11.04 0.39 -2.19
CA ALA A 57 -10.67 1.65 -2.83
C ALA A 57 -9.94 2.59 -1.85
N ALA A 58 -10.42 2.68 -0.61
CA ALA A 58 -9.76 3.45 0.44
C ALA A 58 -8.37 2.89 0.77
N THR A 59 -8.22 1.56 0.81
CA THR A 59 -6.94 0.88 1.01
C THR A 59 -5.98 1.20 -0.12
N GLU A 60 -6.43 1.11 -1.38
CA GLU A 60 -5.62 1.43 -2.55
C GLU A 60 -5.12 2.88 -2.51
N ALA A 61 -6.03 3.85 -2.30
CA ALA A 61 -5.68 5.26 -2.25
C ALA A 61 -4.68 5.58 -1.12
N MET A 62 -4.91 5.00 0.06
CA MET A 62 -4.04 5.21 1.22
C MET A 62 -2.66 4.59 1.01
N ALA A 63 -2.60 3.36 0.49
CA ALA A 63 -1.35 2.66 0.20
C ALA A 63 -0.54 3.38 -0.88
N ARG A 64 -1.18 3.76 -2.00
CA ARG A 64 -0.54 4.56 -3.06
C ARG A 64 0.08 5.83 -2.50
N GLY A 65 -0.70 6.59 -1.71
CA GLY A 65 -0.21 7.83 -1.12
C GLY A 65 0.96 7.63 -0.14
N ARG A 66 1.02 6.51 0.59
CA ARG A 66 2.15 6.21 1.47
C ARG A 66 3.40 5.79 0.71
N LEU A 67 3.25 4.93 -0.31
CA LEU A 67 4.38 4.49 -1.13
C LEU A 67 5.08 5.66 -1.82
N VAL A 68 4.31 6.60 -2.39
CA VAL A 68 4.85 7.85 -2.97
C VAL A 68 5.63 8.65 -1.92
N ARG A 69 5.02 8.93 -0.75
CA ARG A 69 5.68 9.70 0.31
C ARG A 69 6.97 9.04 0.80
N HIS A 70 7.01 7.71 0.87
CA HIS A 70 8.21 6.99 1.25
C HIS A 70 9.30 7.08 0.18
N ALA A 71 8.94 7.04 -1.09
CA ALA A 71 9.88 7.24 -2.20
C ALA A 71 10.48 8.65 -2.18
N ASP A 72 9.62 9.67 -2.01
CA ASP A 72 10.04 11.07 -1.91
C ASP A 72 11.02 11.29 -0.74
N ALA A 73 10.69 10.75 0.44
CA ALA A 73 11.53 10.86 1.63
C ALA A 73 12.89 10.14 1.45
N ALA A 74 12.91 8.98 0.80
CA ALA A 74 14.15 8.27 0.49
C ALA A 74 15.05 9.07 -0.45
N GLN A 75 14.46 9.70 -1.46
CA GLN A 75 15.19 10.53 -2.42
C GLN A 75 15.73 11.83 -1.79
N GLU A 76 14.95 12.47 -0.91
CA GLU A 76 15.38 13.63 -0.16
C GLU A 76 16.59 13.29 0.74
N LEU A 77 16.52 12.20 1.50
CA LEU A 77 17.62 11.75 2.35
C LEU A 77 18.88 11.45 1.54
N ALA A 78 18.75 10.74 0.41
CA ALA A 78 19.88 10.47 -0.48
C ALA A 78 20.54 11.78 -0.98
N SER A 79 19.73 12.80 -1.30
CA SER A 79 20.25 14.11 -1.73
C SER A 79 21.02 14.84 -0.62
N VAL A 80 20.58 14.72 0.63
CA VAL A 80 21.24 15.33 1.80
C VAL A 80 22.57 14.65 2.08
N LEU A 81 22.61 13.31 2.02
CA LEU A 81 23.85 12.54 2.22
C LEU A 81 24.88 12.87 1.12
N ALA A 82 24.47 12.88 -0.15
CA ALA A 82 25.35 13.22 -1.27
C ALA A 82 25.90 14.66 -1.20
N ARG A 83 25.17 15.59 -0.56
CA ARG A 83 25.67 16.95 -0.30
C ARG A 83 26.73 16.97 0.81
N ARG A 84 26.59 16.12 1.83
CA ARG A 84 27.57 16.03 2.93
C ARG A 84 28.90 15.43 2.48
N GLU A 85 28.89 14.52 1.52
CA GLU A 85 30.13 13.91 0.99
C GLU A 85 30.94 14.84 0.07
N ARG A 86 30.34 15.94 -0.40
CA ARG A 86 30.99 16.94 -1.27
C ARG A 86 31.57 18.15 -0.54
N ASN A 87 31.32 18.27 0.76
CA ASN A 87 31.81 19.34 1.63
C ASN A 87 32.87 18.80 2.59
#